data_AF-A0A560GA90-F1
#
_entry.id   AF-A0A560GA90-F1
#
_cell.length_a   1.000
_cell.length_b   1.000
_cell.length_c   1.000
_cell.angle_alpha   90.00
_cell.angle_beta   90.00
_cell.angle_gamma   90.00
#
_symmetry.space_group_name_H-M   'P 1'
#
loop_
_entity.id
_entity.type
_entity.pdbx_description
1 polymer ?
#
loop_
_entity_poly.entity_id
_entity_poly.type
_entity_poly.pdbx_seq_one_letter_code
_entity_poly.pdbx_strand_id
1 'polypeptide(L)'
;MMIPKNGSHVTAPFVSRYLIAHACFACRRSWKLPVLFGGVGEGGRSCPACGGGLCLMGRSFKAPKRTDVAQWRKVEALWRRGYRFWSYRSHPGAEPLPATLKEVSGFLRRNPDHPMRLKPARAAAGWR
;
A
#
# COMPACT_ATOMS: atom_id res chain seq x y z
N MET A 1 4.53 -46.80 -18.80
CA MET A 1 3.20 -46.49 -18.24
C MET A 1 3.26 -45.11 -17.61
N MET A 2 2.24 -44.31 -17.90
CA MET A 2 2.25 -42.85 -17.83
C MET A 2 2.05 -42.38 -16.38
N ILE A 3 2.95 -41.52 -15.89
CA ILE A 3 2.78 -40.81 -14.61
C ILE A 3 1.75 -39.69 -14.87
N PRO A 4 0.62 -39.60 -14.15
CA PRO A 4 -0.30 -38.50 -14.34
C PRO A 4 0.35 -37.20 -13.84
N LYS A 5 0.70 -36.31 -14.77
CA LYS A 5 0.93 -34.90 -14.46
C LYS A 5 -0.41 -34.19 -14.53
N ASN A 6 -1.08 -34.00 -13.40
CA ASN A 6 -2.10 -32.96 -13.27
C ASN A 6 -2.40 -32.69 -11.78
N GLY A 7 -1.57 -31.85 -11.18
CA GLY A 7 -1.90 -31.14 -9.96
C GLY A 7 -1.75 -29.66 -10.23
N SER A 8 -2.85 -28.99 -10.61
CA SER A 8 -2.92 -27.52 -10.54
C SER A 8 -2.85 -27.15 -9.05
N HIS A 9 -1.64 -27.02 -8.52
CA HIS A 9 -1.44 -26.42 -7.22
C HIS A 9 -1.79 -24.95 -7.34
N VAL A 10 -3.07 -24.62 -7.10
CA VAL A 10 -3.44 -23.28 -6.66
C VAL A 10 -2.67 -23.05 -5.36
N THR A 11 -1.52 -22.38 -5.46
CA THR A 11 -0.72 -22.03 -4.29
C THR A 11 -1.56 -21.07 -3.46
N ALA A 12 -2.12 -21.57 -2.36
CA ALA A 12 -2.87 -20.75 -1.43
C ALA A 12 -2.03 -19.52 -1.06
N PRO A 13 -2.61 -18.31 -1.05
CA PRO A 13 -1.85 -17.10 -0.79
C PRO A 13 -1.18 -17.19 0.59
N PHE A 14 0.11 -16.89 0.64
CA PHE A 14 0.83 -16.86 1.91
C PHE A 14 0.32 -15.68 2.74
N VAL A 15 -0.27 -15.99 3.90
CA VAL A 15 -0.77 -14.99 4.84
C VAL A 15 0.31 -14.75 5.89
N SER A 16 0.86 -13.53 5.91
CA SER A 16 1.79 -13.14 6.96
C SER A 16 1.04 -12.92 8.28
N ARG A 17 1.57 -13.45 9.39
CA ARG A 17 1.09 -13.12 10.75
C ARG A 17 1.37 -11.66 11.14
N TYR A 18 2.25 -10.97 10.42
CA TYR A 18 2.54 -9.56 10.66
C TYR A 18 1.42 -8.66 10.15
N LEU A 19 0.91 -7.82 11.05
CA LEU A 19 -0.16 -6.88 10.74
C LEU A 19 0.40 -5.55 10.20
N ILE A 20 -0.09 -5.13 9.04
CA ILE A 20 0.22 -3.83 8.44
C ILE A 20 -1.00 -2.94 8.46
N ALA A 21 -0.76 -1.64 8.63
CA ALA A 21 -1.81 -0.64 8.56
C ALA A 21 -2.41 -0.57 7.15
N HIS A 22 -3.74 -0.63 7.09
CA HIS A 22 -4.56 -0.34 5.94
C HIS A 22 -5.49 0.82 6.28
N ALA A 23 -5.71 1.75 5.36
CA ALA A 23 -6.64 2.84 5.58
C ALA A 23 -7.85 2.73 4.65
N CYS A 24 -9.01 3.09 5.18
CA CYS A 24 -10.21 3.37 4.40
C CYS A 24 -10.34 4.87 4.25
N PHE A 25 -10.19 5.38 3.03
CA PHE A 25 -10.32 6.81 2.76
C PHE A 25 -11.78 7.30 2.83
N ALA A 26 -12.75 6.42 2.56
CA ALA A 26 -14.17 6.76 2.63
C ALA A 26 -14.61 7.14 4.06
N CYS A 27 -14.25 6.34 5.07
CA CYS A 27 -14.64 6.59 6.46
C CYS A 27 -13.51 7.14 7.35
N ARG A 28 -12.30 7.34 6.79
CA ARG A 28 -11.13 7.90 7.48
C ARG A 28 -10.76 7.11 8.74
N ARG A 29 -10.71 5.78 8.60
CA ARG A 29 -10.29 4.84 9.65
C ARG A 29 -9.13 3.98 9.16
N SER A 30 -8.35 3.47 10.12
CA SER A 30 -7.22 2.57 9.86
C SER A 30 -7.42 1.25 10.59
N TRP A 31 -6.97 0.17 9.95
CA TRP A 31 -7.08 -1.20 10.45
C TRP A 31 -5.71 -1.88 10.33
N LYS A 32 -5.38 -2.76 11.26
CA LYS A 32 -4.16 -3.57 11.19
C LYS A 32 -4.54 -4.96 10.68
N LEU A 33 -4.08 -5.33 9.49
CA LEU A 33 -4.46 -6.56 8.82
C LEU A 33 -3.22 -7.34 8.35
N PRO A 34 -3.28 -8.68 8.30
CA PRO A 34 -2.18 -9.49 7.79
C PRO A 34 -1.92 -9.19 6.31
N VAL A 35 -0.66 -9.17 5.88
CA VAL A 35 -0.33 -9.02 4.44
C VAL A 35 -0.62 -10.33 3.72
N LEU A 36 -1.31 -10.25 2.57
CA LEU A 36 -1.54 -11.38 1.68
C LEU A 36 -0.53 -11.29 0.53
N PHE A 37 0.31 -12.32 0.38
CA PHE A 37 1.25 -12.45 -0.72
C PHE A 37 0.71 -13.47 -1.73
N GLY A 38 0.83 -13.18 -3.03
CA GLY A 38 0.47 -14.13 -4.10
C GLY A 38 -1.04 -14.29 -4.37
N GLY A 39 -1.90 -13.41 -3.85
CA GLY A 39 -3.35 -13.40 -4.13
C GLY A 39 -3.92 -11.99 -4.07
N VAL A 40 -5.04 -11.77 -4.79
CA VAL A 40 -5.80 -10.51 -5.02
C VAL A 40 -5.18 -9.29 -4.31
N GLY A 41 -4.28 -8.62 -5.02
CA GLY A 41 -3.44 -7.53 -4.51
C GLY A 41 -4.22 -6.36 -3.95
N GLU A 42 -3.60 -5.62 -3.01
CA GLU A 42 -3.87 -4.27 -2.44
C GLU A 42 -5.29 -3.64 -2.39
N GLY A 43 -6.35 -4.30 -2.82
CA GLY A 43 -7.68 -3.74 -3.05
C GLY A 43 -8.83 -4.74 -2.89
N GLY A 44 -8.57 -5.98 -2.45
CA GLY A 44 -9.60 -6.99 -2.25
C GLY A 44 -10.30 -6.98 -0.87
N ARG A 45 -10.01 -6.02 0.01
CA ARG A 45 -10.56 -6.02 1.38
C ARG A 45 -11.50 -4.84 1.61
N SER A 46 -12.66 -5.15 2.16
CA SER A 46 -13.68 -4.18 2.53
C SER A 46 -13.48 -3.69 3.95
N CYS A 47 -13.77 -2.41 4.17
CA CYS A 47 -13.70 -1.78 5.49
C CYS A 47 -14.84 -2.28 6.37
N PRO A 48 -14.56 -2.81 7.58
CA PRO A 48 -15.61 -3.30 8.49
C PRO A 48 -16.62 -2.24 8.94
N ALA A 49 -16.26 -0.95 8.85
CA ALA A 49 -17.12 0.13 9.32
C ALA A 49 -18.03 0.73 8.23
N CYS A 50 -17.69 0.59 6.94
CA CYS A 50 -18.43 1.29 5.87
C CYS A 50 -18.48 0.53 4.54
N GLY A 51 -17.91 -0.68 4.45
CA GLY A 51 -17.85 -1.45 3.21
C GLY A 51 -16.84 -0.95 2.16
N GLY A 52 -16.34 0.27 2.26
CA GLY A 52 -15.38 0.83 1.30
C GLY A 52 -14.03 0.12 1.25
N GLY A 53 -13.27 0.30 0.17
CA GLY A 53 -11.98 -0.36 -0.02
C GLY A 53 -10.92 -0.02 1.05
N LEU A 54 -10.09 -1.00 1.39
CA LEU A 54 -8.94 -0.87 2.27
C LEU A 54 -7.64 -0.84 1.49
N CYS A 55 -6.93 0.27 1.64
CA CYS A 55 -5.67 0.55 0.98
C CYS A 55 -4.50 0.19 1.91
N LEU A 56 -3.62 -0.72 1.48
CA LEU A 56 -2.39 -1.05 2.23
C LEU A 56 -1.51 0.21 2.34
N MET A 57 -1.17 0.61 3.56
CA MET A 57 -0.41 1.86 3.81
C MET A 57 1.06 1.61 4.08
N GLY A 58 1.37 0.56 4.83
CA GLY A 58 2.72 0.25 5.28
C GLY A 58 2.90 0.35 6.79
N ARG A 59 4.04 -0.16 7.26
CA ARG A 59 4.32 -0.39 8.68
C ARG A 59 4.46 0.86 9.53
N SER A 60 4.87 1.97 8.92
CA SER A 60 5.16 3.24 9.61
C SER A 60 4.04 4.26 9.45
N PHE A 61 2.91 3.85 8.86
CA PHE A 61 1.73 4.69 8.73
C PHE A 61 1.14 5.01 10.10
N LYS A 62 1.02 6.30 10.40
CA LYS A 62 0.27 6.82 11.54
C LYS A 62 -1.02 7.42 11.01
N ALA A 63 -2.15 6.82 11.35
CA ALA A 63 -3.45 7.29 10.91
C ALA A 63 -3.70 8.71 11.43
N PRO A 64 -4.07 9.67 10.57
CA PRO A 64 -4.49 11.00 11.04
C PRO A 64 -5.73 10.90 11.94
N LYS A 65 -5.98 11.93 12.76
CA LYS A 65 -7.26 12.07 13.45
C LYS A 65 -8.39 11.99 12.43
N ARG A 66 -9.47 11.26 12.73
CA ARG A 66 -10.59 11.04 11.80
C ARG A 66 -11.17 12.35 11.26
N THR A 67 -11.23 13.38 12.10
CA THR A 67 -11.75 14.72 11.77
C THR A 67 -10.80 15.55 10.91
N ASP A 68 -9.52 15.19 10.81
CA ASP A 68 -8.51 15.93 10.04
C ASP A 68 -8.59 15.60 8.54
N VAL A 69 -9.59 16.19 7.87
CA VAL A 69 -9.85 16.00 6.44
C VAL A 69 -8.60 16.31 5.59
N ALA A 70 -7.85 17.35 5.95
CA ALA A 70 -6.71 17.80 5.17
C ALA A 70 -5.58 16.75 5.19
N GLN A 71 -5.27 16.19 6.35
CA GLN A 71 -4.27 15.13 6.46
C GLN A 71 -4.74 13.84 5.77
N TRP A 72 -6.03 13.49 5.85
CA TRP A 72 -6.59 12.35 5.12
C TRP A 72 -6.47 12.50 3.60
N ARG A 73 -6.79 13.68 3.07
CA ARG A 73 -6.59 13.99 1.64
C ARG A 73 -5.13 13.93 1.23
N LYS A 74 -4.21 14.36 2.09
CA LYS A 74 -2.76 14.28 1.85
C LYS A 74 -2.31 12.83 1.68
N VAL A 75 -2.64 11.96 2.64
CA VAL A 75 -2.21 10.56 2.60
C VAL A 75 -2.87 9.81 1.44
N GLU A 76 -4.12 10.12 1.11
CA GLU A 76 -4.80 9.58 -0.07
C GLU A 76 -4.12 10.01 -1.38
N ALA A 77 -3.78 11.29 -1.51
CA ALA A 77 -3.10 11.81 -2.69
C ALA A 77 -1.76 11.11 -2.91
N LEU A 78 -0.95 10.93 -1.86
CA LEU A 78 0.31 10.18 -1.90
C LEU A 78 0.07 8.72 -2.28
N TRP A 79 -0.88 8.04 -1.63
CA TRP A 79 -1.17 6.63 -1.87
C TRP A 79 -1.54 6.36 -3.33
N ARG A 80 -2.39 7.21 -3.92
CA ARG A 80 -2.82 7.14 -5.33
C ARG A 80 -1.67 7.33 -6.32
N ARG A 81 -0.56 7.97 -5.93
CA ARG A 81 0.67 8.08 -6.76
C ARG A 81 1.66 6.94 -6.52
N GLY A 82 1.28 5.91 -5.76
CA GLY A 82 2.10 4.75 -5.45
C GLY A 82 2.97 4.89 -4.20
N TYR A 83 2.84 5.98 -3.44
CA TYR A 83 3.59 6.13 -2.20
C TYR A 83 3.01 5.25 -1.10
N ARG A 84 3.89 4.72 -0.26
CA ARG A 84 3.58 3.92 0.92
C ARG A 84 4.50 4.30 2.07
N PHE A 85 4.06 4.00 3.28
CA PHE A 85 4.70 4.36 4.54
C PHE A 85 5.45 3.13 5.10
N TRP A 86 6.44 2.63 4.37
CA TRP A 86 7.12 1.36 4.67
C TRP A 86 8.30 1.48 5.64
N SER A 87 8.82 2.68 5.93
CA SER A 87 10.21 2.80 6.41
C SER A 87 10.49 2.12 7.75
N TYR A 88 11.37 1.11 7.76
CA TYR A 88 12.11 0.66 8.95
C TYR A 88 13.53 1.23 9.02
N ARG A 89 14.06 1.69 7.88
CA ARG A 89 15.30 2.45 7.82
C ARG A 89 14.97 3.82 7.23
N SER A 90 15.42 4.88 7.87
CA SER A 90 15.46 6.21 7.28
C SER A 90 16.18 6.09 5.94
N HIS A 91 15.63 6.70 4.88
CA HIS A 91 16.43 6.99 3.70
C HIS A 91 17.03 8.37 3.98
N PRO A 92 18.22 8.47 4.61
CA PRO A 92 18.73 9.73 5.15
C PRO A 92 18.95 10.80 4.06
N GLY A 93 19.12 10.40 2.80
CA GLY A 93 19.21 11.32 1.66
C GLY A 93 17.90 11.59 0.93
N ALA A 94 16.77 10.98 1.33
CA ALA A 94 15.49 11.21 0.68
C ALA A 94 14.73 12.36 1.36
N GLU A 95 14.12 13.23 0.56
CA GLU A 95 13.23 14.29 1.06
C GLU A 95 12.11 13.65 1.89
N PRO A 96 11.85 14.10 3.14
CA PRO A 96 10.73 13.59 3.92
C PRO A 96 9.39 13.72 3.18
N LEU A 97 8.47 12.78 3.43
CA LEU A 97 7.10 12.91 2.90
C LEU A 97 6.48 14.23 3.37
N PRO A 98 5.67 14.88 2.53
CA PRO A 98 5.12 16.21 2.83
C PRO A 98 4.31 16.20 4.12
N ALA A 99 4.43 17.27 4.89
CA ALA A 99 3.72 17.45 6.15
C ALA A 99 2.27 17.87 5.89
N THR A 100 2.03 18.65 4.82
CA THR A 100 0.72 19.22 4.50
C THR A 100 0.22 18.81 3.10
N LEU A 101 -1.08 18.97 2.86
CA LEU A 101 -1.69 18.71 1.56
C LEU A 101 -1.15 19.65 0.46
N LYS A 102 -0.87 20.91 0.81
CA LYS A 102 -0.40 21.93 -0.16
C LYS A 102 0.96 21.57 -0.76
N GLU A 103 1.82 20.92 0.01
CA GLU A 103 3.16 20.52 -0.40
C GLU A 103 3.18 19.34 -1.39
N VAL A 104 2.11 18.53 -1.42
CA VAL A 104 2.07 17.27 -2.17
C VAL A 104 2.41 17.48 -3.65
N SER A 105 1.81 18.47 -4.31
CA SER A 105 2.05 18.71 -5.72
C SER A 105 3.50 19.08 -6.02
N GLY A 106 4.13 19.89 -5.18
CA GLY A 106 5.54 20.27 -5.33
C GLY A 106 6.48 19.09 -5.07
N PHE A 107 6.21 18.34 -3.99
CA PHE A 107 6.96 17.15 -3.63
C PHE A 107 6.96 16.10 -4.75
N LEU A 108 5.79 15.79 -5.31
CA LEU A 108 5.64 14.81 -6.39
C LEU A 108 6.44 15.17 -7.64
N ARG A 109 6.53 16.46 -7.99
CA ARG A 109 7.32 16.91 -9.15
C ARG A 109 8.82 16.76 -8.94
N ARG A 110 9.31 17.05 -7.73
CA ARG A 110 10.75 16.98 -7.41
C ARG A 110 11.23 15.57 -7.09
N ASN A 111 10.34 14.66 -6.71
CA ASN A 111 10.70 13.33 -6.22
C ASN A 111 10.05 12.19 -7.03
N PRO A 112 10.23 12.11 -8.37
CA PRO A 112 9.60 11.06 -9.18
C PRO A 112 10.03 9.64 -8.79
N ASP A 113 11.29 9.45 -8.40
CA ASP A 113 11.91 8.17 -8.04
C ASP A 113 12.11 8.00 -6.53
N HIS A 114 11.27 8.67 -5.73
CA HIS A 114 11.36 8.60 -4.28
C HIS A 114 11.32 7.15 -3.76
N PRO A 115 12.14 6.75 -2.79
CA PRO A 115 12.21 5.36 -2.31
C PRO A 115 10.91 4.84 -1.69
N MET A 116 10.05 5.73 -1.19
CA MET A 116 8.72 5.36 -0.68
C MET A 116 7.67 5.14 -1.77
N ARG A 117 7.99 5.46 -3.03
CA ARG A 117 7.10 5.23 -4.16
C ARG A 117 7.32 3.82 -4.66
N LEU A 118 6.30 2.98 -4.53
CA LEU A 118 6.31 1.66 -5.15
C LEU A 118 6.48 1.84 -6.65
N LYS A 119 7.59 1.33 -7.17
CA LYS A 119 7.76 1.19 -8.61
C LYS A 119 6.67 0.21 -9.07
N PRO A 120 5.98 0.47 -10.20
CA PRO A 120 5.19 -0.58 -10.81
C PRO A 120 6.11 -1.80 -10.93
N ALA A 121 5.60 -2.98 -10.59
CA ALA A 121 6.32 -4.21 -10.88
C ALA A 121 6.78 -4.08 -12.33
N ARG A 122 8.08 -4.22 -12.61
CA ARG A 122 8.56 -4.27 -13.99
C ARG A 122 7.60 -5.23 -14.68
N ALA A 123 6.87 -4.77 -15.70
CA ALA A 123 6.06 -5.66 -16.51
C ALA A 123 6.97 -6.84 -16.80
N ALA A 124 6.63 -8.02 -16.28
CA ALA A 124 7.55 -9.15 -16.25
C ALA A 124 7.97 -9.37 -17.70
N ALA A 125 9.21 -8.97 -18.01
CA ALA A 125 9.74 -9.08 -19.35
C ALA A 125 9.89 -10.58 -19.58
N GLY A 126 8.98 -11.14 -20.37
CA GLY A 126 9.06 -12.51 -20.88
C GLY A 126 8.99 -13.59 -19.80
N TRP A 127 7.77 -13.98 -19.43
CA TRP A 127 7.51 -15.40 -19.21
C TRP A 127 6.86 -15.87 -20.51
N ARG A 128 7.72 -16.40 -21.39
CA ARG A 128 7.36 -17.09 -22.63
C ARG A 128 7.45 -18.58 -22.37
#